data_AF-A0A0H4T9T6-F1
#
_entry.id   AF-A0A0H4T9T6-F1
#
_cell.length_a   1.000
_cell.length_b   1.000
_cell.length_c   1.000
_cell.angle_alpha   90.00
_cell.angle_beta   90.00
_cell.angle_gamma   90.00
#
_symmetry.space_group_name_H-M   'P 1'
#
loop_
_entity.id
_entity.type
_entity.pdbx_description
1 polymer ?
#
loop_
_entity_poly.entity_id
_entity_poly.type
_entity_poly.pdbx_seq_one_letter_code
_entity_poly.pdbx_strand_id
1 'polypeptide(L)'
;MDLRDFRALVDRMVAAVPPKYLDGVFAIEVSPKTVRHPVYPSVFTLGECIPVEAAEDPPPSRVVLYHGSFQELARERRDFEWRAEAWETLTHELRHHLEWRARSGDLEAYDWAAEQNFRRQEGQSYDPLFYLSGERVAEGIYCVDDDLFFDREVKRSAPEPVEIAWHGRTFRAEPPPGPLPLYLALDGLDPAPVGEAIVVLRRKAGVLDLFRRVHPPTAIRARVRRG
;
A
#
# COMPACT_ATOMS: atom_id res chain seq x y z
N MET A 1 -12.29 -36.37 -11.04
CA MET A 1 -12.76 -36.43 -9.65
C MET A 1 -14.14 -35.80 -9.56
N ASP A 2 -15.08 -36.41 -8.84
CA ASP A 2 -16.40 -35.82 -8.65
C ASP A 2 -16.36 -34.67 -7.62
N LEU A 3 -17.46 -33.90 -7.51
CA LEU A 3 -17.52 -32.72 -6.62
C LEU A 3 -17.34 -33.08 -5.14
N ARG A 4 -17.85 -34.25 -4.72
CA ARG A 4 -17.82 -34.68 -3.31
C ARG A 4 -16.40 -35.06 -2.92
N ASP A 5 -15.73 -35.83 -3.77
CA ASP A 5 -14.34 -36.23 -3.58
C ASP A 5 -13.42 -35.01 -3.61
N PHE A 6 -13.70 -34.05 -4.49
CA PHE A 6 -12.92 -32.81 -4.56
C PHE A 6 -13.10 -31.94 -3.32
N ARG A 7 -14.33 -31.83 -2.78
CA ARG A 7 -14.58 -31.18 -1.48
C ARG A 7 -13.78 -31.82 -0.36
N ALA A 8 -13.89 -33.15 -0.22
CA ALA A 8 -13.15 -33.88 0.80
C ALA A 8 -11.62 -33.74 0.64
N LEU A 9 -11.13 -33.60 -0.60
CA LEU A 9 -9.71 -33.32 -0.87
C LEU A 9 -9.31 -31.93 -0.36
N VAL A 10 -10.08 -30.90 -0.70
CA VAL A 10 -9.84 -29.51 -0.26
C VAL A 10 -9.92 -29.40 1.25
N ASP A 11 -10.90 -30.04 1.90
CA ASP A 11 -11.03 -30.04 3.37
C ASP A 11 -9.77 -30.61 4.06
N ARG A 12 -9.21 -31.71 3.52
CA ARG A 12 -7.95 -32.29 4.02
C ARG A 12 -6.75 -31.37 3.79
N MET A 13 -6.75 -30.60 2.70
CA MET A 13 -5.70 -29.62 2.42
C MET A 13 -5.78 -28.44 3.39
N VAL A 14 -6.96 -27.88 3.58
CA VAL A 14 -7.20 -26.78 4.54
C VAL A 14 -6.77 -27.20 5.95
N ALA A 15 -7.10 -28.43 6.37
CA ALA A 15 -6.66 -28.96 7.66
C ALA A 15 -5.13 -29.09 7.80
N ALA A 16 -4.39 -29.15 6.68
CA ALA A 16 -2.93 -29.18 6.67
C ALA A 16 -2.30 -27.78 6.61
N VAL A 17 -3.07 -26.73 6.31
CA VAL A 17 -2.58 -25.34 6.31
C VAL A 17 -2.39 -24.87 7.76
N PRO A 18 -1.22 -24.32 8.12
CA PRO A 18 -1.01 -23.74 9.44
C PRO A 18 -2.06 -22.64 9.75
N PRO A 19 -2.73 -22.66 10.91
CA PRO A 19 -3.85 -21.75 11.20
C PRO A 19 -3.56 -20.26 11.02
N LYS A 20 -2.31 -19.84 11.25
CA LYS A 20 -1.86 -18.46 11.04
C LYS A 20 -2.04 -17.94 9.61
N TYR A 21 -2.07 -18.83 8.61
CA TYR A 21 -2.28 -18.46 7.20
C TYR A 21 -3.76 -18.43 6.81
N LEU A 22 -4.65 -18.86 7.70
CA LEU A 22 -6.10 -18.82 7.54
C LEU A 22 -6.73 -17.65 8.30
N ASP A 23 -5.95 -16.93 9.10
CA ASP A 23 -6.44 -15.77 9.85
C ASP A 23 -7.02 -14.73 8.88
N GLY A 24 -8.21 -14.23 9.15
CA GLY A 24 -8.97 -13.33 8.25
C GLY A 24 -9.59 -14.01 7.01
N VAL A 25 -9.43 -15.31 6.81
CA VAL A 25 -10.21 -16.06 5.81
C VAL A 25 -11.46 -16.60 6.52
N PHE A 26 -12.64 -16.06 6.21
CA PHE A 26 -13.86 -16.50 6.90
C PHE A 26 -14.48 -17.77 6.29
N ALA A 27 -14.18 -18.08 5.02
CA ALA A 27 -14.66 -19.28 4.36
C ALA A 27 -13.71 -19.74 3.24
N ILE A 28 -13.57 -21.07 3.12
CA ILE A 28 -12.96 -21.73 1.97
C ILE A 28 -14.00 -22.67 1.38
N GLU A 29 -14.41 -22.43 0.14
CA GLU A 29 -15.55 -23.10 -0.47
C GLU A 29 -15.18 -23.78 -1.79
N VAL A 30 -15.89 -24.87 -2.09
CA VAL A 30 -15.84 -25.52 -3.40
C VAL A 30 -17.14 -25.30 -4.13
N SER A 31 -17.04 -24.60 -5.25
CA SER A 31 -18.14 -24.28 -6.15
C SER A 31 -18.18 -25.25 -7.34
N PRO A 32 -19.36 -25.74 -7.76
CA PRO A 32 -19.49 -26.57 -8.96
C PRO A 32 -19.39 -25.77 -10.27
N LYS A 33 -19.29 -24.43 -10.20
CA LYS A 33 -19.26 -23.58 -11.39
C LYS A 33 -17.98 -23.80 -12.20
N THR A 34 -18.08 -23.59 -13.50
CA THR A 34 -16.95 -23.40 -14.42
C THR A 34 -16.84 -21.92 -14.71
N VAL A 35 -15.67 -21.34 -14.42
CA VAL A 35 -15.41 -19.91 -14.58
C VAL A 35 -14.28 -19.72 -15.57
N ARG A 36 -14.50 -18.90 -16.59
CA ARG A 36 -13.46 -18.52 -17.57
C ARG A 36 -12.81 -17.22 -17.11
N HIS A 37 -11.52 -17.06 -17.44
CA HIS A 37 -10.82 -15.81 -17.19
C HIS A 37 -11.51 -14.69 -17.99
N PRO A 38 -11.82 -13.53 -17.38
CA PRO A 38 -12.61 -12.47 -18.01
C PRO A 38 -11.95 -11.87 -19.25
N VAL A 39 -10.61 -11.93 -19.33
CA VAL A 39 -9.81 -11.38 -20.45
C VAL A 39 -9.36 -12.47 -21.44
N TYR A 40 -9.22 -13.72 -20.98
CA TYR A 40 -8.64 -14.81 -21.77
C TYR A 40 -9.63 -15.97 -21.80
N PRO A 41 -10.57 -15.99 -22.76
CA PRO A 41 -11.66 -16.97 -22.78
C PRO A 41 -11.20 -18.43 -22.83
N SER A 42 -9.98 -18.70 -23.31
CA SER A 42 -9.37 -20.04 -23.34
C SER A 42 -8.78 -20.48 -22.00
N VAL A 43 -8.75 -19.62 -20.98
CA VAL A 43 -8.20 -19.93 -19.65
C VAL A 43 -9.33 -20.07 -18.65
N PHE A 44 -9.23 -21.05 -17.76
CA PHE A 44 -10.17 -21.23 -16.66
C PHE A 44 -9.62 -20.64 -15.36
N THR A 45 -10.48 -19.95 -14.61
CA THR A 45 -10.19 -19.51 -13.25
C THR A 45 -10.42 -20.69 -12.32
N LEU A 46 -9.34 -21.21 -11.71
CA LEU A 46 -9.39 -22.37 -10.82
C LEU A 46 -9.80 -22.01 -9.39
N GLY A 47 -9.36 -20.85 -8.91
CA GLY A 47 -9.78 -20.31 -7.63
C GLY A 47 -9.72 -18.79 -7.60
N GLU A 48 -10.33 -18.21 -6.58
CA GLU A 48 -10.36 -16.77 -6.32
C GLU A 48 -10.36 -16.50 -4.81
N CYS A 49 -9.53 -15.56 -4.38
CA CYS A 49 -9.64 -14.87 -3.10
C CYS A 49 -10.50 -13.61 -3.26
N ILE A 50 -11.66 -13.59 -2.62
CA ILE A 50 -12.67 -12.55 -2.76
C ILE A 50 -12.77 -11.78 -1.42
N PRO A 51 -12.35 -10.50 -1.38
CA PRO A 51 -12.68 -9.57 -0.32
C PRO A 51 -14.18 -9.56 0.01
N VAL A 52 -14.53 -9.61 1.28
CA VAL A 52 -15.90 -9.38 1.72
C VAL A 52 -15.99 -8.02 2.41
N GLU A 53 -16.96 -7.23 1.97
CA GLU A 53 -17.30 -5.97 2.61
C GLU A 53 -17.73 -6.24 4.06
N ALA A 54 -16.85 -5.88 5.00
CA ALA A 54 -17.09 -5.98 6.43
C ALA A 54 -16.49 -4.74 7.12
N ALA A 55 -16.89 -4.52 8.39
CA ALA A 55 -16.34 -3.43 9.20
C ALA A 55 -14.93 -3.75 9.78
N GLU A 56 -14.42 -4.96 9.56
CA GLU A 56 -13.08 -5.37 9.96
C GLU A 56 -12.05 -4.83 8.97
N ASP A 57 -10.89 -4.38 9.46
CA ASP A 57 -9.73 -3.99 8.65
C ASP A 57 -8.47 -4.78 9.06
N PRO A 58 -7.79 -5.48 8.12
CA PRO A 58 -8.20 -5.76 6.74
C PRO A 58 -9.54 -6.51 6.66
N PRO A 59 -10.36 -6.29 5.62
CA PRO A 59 -11.61 -7.02 5.51
C PRO A 59 -11.35 -8.52 5.33
N PRO A 60 -12.24 -9.39 5.85
CA PRO A 60 -12.07 -10.81 5.70
C PRO A 60 -12.25 -11.20 4.23
N SER A 61 -11.63 -12.31 3.84
CA SER A 61 -11.76 -12.84 2.48
C SER A 61 -12.44 -14.21 2.48
N ARG A 62 -13.07 -14.51 1.35
CA ARG A 62 -13.52 -15.86 1.00
C ARG A 62 -12.61 -16.43 -0.08
N VAL A 63 -12.13 -17.63 0.11
CA VAL A 63 -11.45 -18.38 -0.95
C VAL A 63 -12.43 -19.35 -1.59
N VAL A 64 -12.54 -19.35 -2.92
CA VAL A 64 -13.40 -20.27 -3.67
C VAL A 64 -12.54 -21.06 -4.64
N LEU A 65 -12.70 -22.39 -4.67
CA LEU A 65 -12.15 -23.26 -5.72
C LEU A 65 -13.29 -23.75 -6.62
N TYR A 66 -13.12 -23.58 -7.93
CA TYR A 66 -14.13 -23.88 -8.95
C TYR A 66 -13.96 -25.28 -9.53
N HIS A 67 -14.62 -26.28 -8.93
CA HIS A 67 -14.56 -27.68 -9.37
C HIS A 67 -14.86 -27.84 -10.87
N GLY A 68 -15.83 -27.09 -11.41
CA GLY A 68 -16.13 -27.12 -12.84
C GLY A 68 -14.96 -26.67 -13.71
N SER A 69 -14.19 -25.67 -13.28
CA SER A 69 -12.96 -25.22 -13.95
C SER A 69 -11.85 -26.29 -13.88
N PHE A 70 -11.68 -26.93 -12.74
CA PHE A 70 -10.76 -28.07 -12.58
C PHE A 70 -11.14 -29.24 -13.50
N GLN A 71 -12.43 -29.52 -13.68
CA GLN A 71 -12.90 -30.56 -14.58
C GLN A 71 -12.55 -30.28 -16.04
N GLU A 72 -12.70 -29.04 -16.50
CA GLU A 72 -12.32 -28.68 -17.87
C GLU A 72 -10.80 -28.80 -18.05
N LEU A 73 -10.01 -28.29 -17.11
CA LEU A 73 -8.55 -28.40 -17.18
C LEU A 73 -8.07 -29.86 -17.17
N ALA A 74 -8.71 -30.72 -16.37
CA ALA A 74 -8.42 -32.15 -16.32
C ALA A 74 -8.84 -32.92 -17.58
N ARG A 75 -9.78 -32.40 -18.37
CA ARG A 75 -10.12 -32.97 -19.69
C ARG A 75 -9.09 -32.61 -20.75
N GLU A 76 -8.51 -31.42 -20.65
CA GLU A 76 -7.50 -30.92 -21.58
C GLU A 76 -6.11 -31.53 -21.32
N ARG A 77 -5.79 -31.85 -20.07
CA ARG A 77 -4.48 -32.39 -19.65
C ARG A 77 -4.55 -33.87 -19.26
N ARG A 78 -3.79 -34.72 -19.96
CA ARG A 78 -3.76 -36.18 -19.69
C ARG A 78 -3.05 -36.55 -18.38
N ASP A 79 -2.20 -35.68 -17.88
CA ASP A 79 -1.34 -35.81 -16.71
C ASP A 79 -1.85 -34.96 -15.52
N PHE A 80 -3.14 -34.66 -15.49
CA PHE A 80 -3.73 -33.78 -14.47
C PHE A 80 -3.71 -34.39 -13.06
N GLU A 81 -2.81 -33.89 -12.23
CA GLU A 81 -2.67 -34.28 -10.82
C GLU A 81 -3.59 -33.45 -9.92
N TRP A 82 -4.83 -33.91 -9.72
CA TRP A 82 -5.87 -33.23 -8.92
C TRP A 82 -5.38 -32.70 -7.57
N ARG A 83 -4.55 -33.48 -6.86
CA ARG A 83 -4.02 -33.06 -5.55
C ARG A 83 -3.00 -31.94 -5.68
N ALA A 84 -2.11 -31.99 -6.67
CA ALA A 84 -1.08 -30.97 -6.85
C ALA A 84 -1.71 -29.65 -7.27
N GLU A 85 -2.58 -29.69 -8.28
CA GLU A 85 -3.25 -28.53 -8.86
C GLU A 85 -4.16 -27.82 -7.83
N ALA A 86 -4.90 -28.59 -7.02
CA ALA A 86 -5.75 -28.01 -5.98
C ALA A 86 -4.94 -27.41 -4.83
N TRP A 87 -3.79 -28.02 -4.48
CA TRP A 87 -2.89 -27.47 -3.47
C TRP A 87 -2.22 -26.18 -3.95
N GLU A 88 -1.74 -26.15 -5.19
CA GLU A 88 -1.17 -24.95 -5.80
C GLU A 88 -2.20 -23.83 -5.84
N THR A 89 -3.42 -24.10 -6.32
CA THR A 89 -4.50 -23.11 -6.37
C THR A 89 -4.84 -22.60 -4.97
N LEU A 90 -5.06 -23.48 -4.00
CA LEU A 90 -5.37 -23.08 -2.62
C LEU A 90 -4.27 -22.19 -2.03
N THR A 91 -3.01 -22.59 -2.15
CA THR A 91 -1.88 -21.81 -1.60
C THR A 91 -1.66 -20.50 -2.33
N HIS A 92 -1.99 -20.43 -3.62
CA HIS A 92 -1.97 -19.20 -4.41
C HIS A 92 -3.02 -18.21 -3.90
N GLU A 93 -4.27 -18.64 -3.71
CA GLU A 93 -5.32 -17.76 -3.19
C GLU A 93 -5.05 -17.31 -1.74
N LEU A 94 -4.51 -18.20 -0.90
CA LEU A 94 -4.09 -17.82 0.45
C LEU A 94 -2.92 -16.83 0.44
N ARG A 95 -2.03 -16.89 -0.55
CA ARG A 95 -0.99 -15.86 -0.72
C ARG A 95 -1.60 -14.52 -1.07
N HIS A 96 -2.56 -14.46 -2.00
CA HIS A 96 -3.27 -13.21 -2.32
C HIS A 96 -3.95 -12.61 -1.09
N HIS A 97 -4.59 -13.45 -0.28
CA HIS A 97 -5.17 -13.01 0.99
C HIS A 97 -4.12 -12.36 1.91
N LEU A 98 -2.97 -13.01 2.11
CA LEU A 98 -1.91 -12.48 2.96
C LEU A 98 -1.29 -11.19 2.40
N GLU A 99 -1.11 -11.10 1.08
CA GLU A 99 -0.60 -9.91 0.41
C GLU A 99 -1.57 -8.73 0.56
N TRP A 100 -2.88 -8.98 0.42
CA TRP A 100 -3.90 -7.97 0.63
C TRP A 100 -3.94 -7.53 2.09
N ARG A 101 -3.98 -8.47 3.06
CA ARG A 101 -3.93 -8.15 4.49
C ARG A 101 -2.68 -7.39 4.90
N ALA A 102 -1.53 -7.69 4.29
CA ALA A 102 -0.29 -6.96 4.53
C ALA A 102 -0.34 -5.52 4.00
N ARG A 103 -1.10 -5.27 2.92
CA ARG A 103 -1.24 -3.96 2.28
C ARG A 103 -2.40 -3.13 2.80
N SER A 104 -3.41 -3.69 3.47
CA SER A 104 -4.54 -2.90 3.99
C SER A 104 -4.11 -1.81 4.96
N GLY A 105 -3.15 -2.11 5.85
CA GLY A 105 -2.58 -1.08 6.73
C GLY A 105 -1.88 0.05 5.97
N ASP A 106 -1.25 -0.25 4.83
CA ASP A 106 -0.63 0.76 3.96
C ASP A 106 -1.69 1.57 3.20
N LEU A 107 -2.82 0.97 2.83
CA LEU A 107 -3.93 1.65 2.16
C LEU A 107 -4.68 2.60 3.10
N GLU A 108 -5.02 2.18 4.32
CA GLU A 108 -5.64 3.08 5.30
C GLU A 108 -4.68 4.22 5.69
N ALA A 109 -3.40 3.90 5.85
CA ALA A 109 -2.37 4.90 6.14
C ALA A 109 -2.24 5.92 4.99
N TYR A 110 -2.31 5.45 3.74
CA TYR A 110 -2.30 6.31 2.56
C TYR A 110 -3.57 7.16 2.44
N ASP A 111 -4.77 6.59 2.62
CA ASP A 111 -6.04 7.32 2.59
C ASP A 111 -6.07 8.43 3.67
N TRP A 112 -5.59 8.10 4.87
CA TRP A 112 -5.41 9.09 5.92
C TRP A 112 -4.40 10.17 5.52
N ALA A 113 -3.27 9.79 4.91
CA ALA A 113 -2.27 10.74 4.41
C ALA A 113 -2.84 11.67 3.33
N ALA A 114 -3.63 11.13 2.39
CA ALA A 114 -4.29 11.90 1.33
C ALA A 114 -5.29 12.90 1.91
N GLU A 115 -6.12 12.50 2.87
CA GLU A 115 -7.03 13.40 3.59
C GLU A 115 -6.28 14.51 4.36
N GLN A 116 -5.15 14.18 5.00
CA GLN A 116 -4.30 15.19 5.63
C GLN A 116 -3.66 16.14 4.59
N ASN A 117 -3.28 15.63 3.42
CA ASN A 117 -2.72 16.44 2.33
C ASN A 117 -3.78 17.41 1.76
N PHE A 118 -5.02 16.94 1.59
CA PHE A 118 -6.14 17.79 1.20
C PHE A 118 -6.36 18.92 2.21
N ARG A 119 -6.36 18.62 3.52
CA ARG A 119 -6.43 19.64 4.58
C ARG A 119 -5.28 20.64 4.50
N ARG A 120 -4.06 20.19 4.19
CA ARG A 120 -2.89 21.06 3.99
C ARG A 120 -3.12 22.04 2.84
N GLN A 121 -3.59 21.55 1.70
CA GLN A 121 -3.84 22.38 0.52
C GLN A 121 -4.97 23.40 0.75
N GLU A 122 -6.00 23.02 1.51
CA GLU A 122 -7.11 23.90 1.92
C GLU A 122 -6.76 24.86 3.08
N GLY A 123 -5.51 24.83 3.58
CA GLY A 123 -5.07 25.66 4.71
C GLY A 123 -5.74 25.32 6.05
N GLN A 124 -6.31 24.12 6.16
CA GLN A 124 -6.89 23.59 7.39
C GLN A 124 -5.79 23.02 8.31
N SER A 125 -6.17 22.58 9.51
CA SER A 125 -5.24 21.88 10.41
C SER A 125 -5.01 20.44 9.94
N TYR A 126 -3.76 20.01 9.91
CA TYR A 126 -3.35 18.65 9.53
C TYR A 126 -2.23 18.13 10.45
N ASP A 127 -2.02 16.82 10.46
CA ASP A 127 -0.89 16.19 11.16
C ASP A 127 0.43 16.48 10.41
N PRO A 128 1.44 17.12 11.00
CA PRO A 128 2.70 17.46 10.32
C PRO A 128 3.59 16.29 9.89
N LEU A 129 3.22 15.05 10.21
CA LEU A 129 3.95 13.85 9.84
C LEU A 129 3.15 12.95 8.88
N PHE A 130 2.01 13.43 8.36
CA PHE A 130 1.11 12.61 7.57
C PHE A 130 1.77 11.95 6.35
N TYR A 131 2.70 12.66 5.71
CA TYR A 131 3.37 12.20 4.49
C TYR A 131 4.25 10.96 4.71
N LEU A 132 4.63 10.64 5.95
CA LEU A 132 5.36 9.41 6.27
C LEU A 132 4.50 8.15 6.05
N SER A 133 3.19 8.32 6.02
CA SER A 133 2.19 7.30 5.68
C SER A 133 1.89 7.24 4.16
N GLY A 134 2.54 8.08 3.35
CA GLY A 134 2.46 8.04 1.89
C GLY A 134 3.34 6.96 1.26
N GLU A 135 3.31 6.86 -0.07
CA GLU A 135 4.16 5.94 -0.82
C GLU A 135 5.63 6.36 -0.71
N ARG A 136 6.51 5.44 -0.29
CA ARG A 136 7.96 5.72 -0.21
C ARG A 136 8.61 5.48 -1.58
N VAL A 137 8.89 6.56 -2.31
CA VAL A 137 9.50 6.48 -3.66
C VAL A 137 11.02 6.31 -3.61
N ALA A 138 11.68 6.80 -2.56
CA ALA A 138 13.10 6.62 -2.30
C ALA A 138 13.42 6.84 -0.82
N GLU A 139 14.69 6.65 -0.43
CA GLU A 139 15.12 6.94 0.95
C GLU A 139 14.89 8.42 1.30
N GLY A 140 14.03 8.67 2.29
CA GLY A 140 13.65 10.01 2.72
C GLY A 140 12.75 10.79 1.76
N ILE A 141 12.17 10.13 0.74
CA ILE A 141 11.24 10.76 -0.21
C ILE A 141 9.93 9.98 -0.22
N TYR A 142 8.83 10.69 0.02
CA TYR A 142 7.49 10.15 0.08
C TYR A 142 6.57 10.86 -0.92
N CYS A 143 5.57 10.15 -1.44
CA CYS A 143 4.56 10.67 -2.36
C CYS A 143 3.18 10.51 -1.73
N VAL A 144 2.38 11.56 -1.78
CA VAL A 144 0.94 11.52 -1.45
C VAL A 144 0.23 12.26 -2.56
N ASP A 145 -0.67 11.57 -3.26
CA ASP A 145 -1.22 12.00 -4.55
C ASP A 145 -0.08 12.30 -5.54
N ASP A 146 0.02 13.53 -6.04
CA ASP A 146 1.10 13.99 -6.93
C ASP A 146 2.17 14.84 -6.19
N ASP A 147 2.03 15.03 -4.87
CA ASP A 147 2.94 15.83 -4.05
C ASP A 147 4.10 14.98 -3.51
N LEU A 148 5.32 15.51 -3.66
CA LEU A 148 6.56 14.87 -3.19
C LEU A 148 7.09 15.53 -1.93
N PHE A 149 7.34 14.73 -0.90
CA PHE A 149 7.84 15.16 0.41
C PHE A 149 9.25 14.63 0.65
N PHE A 150 10.21 15.54 0.74
CA PHE A 150 11.60 15.27 1.08
C PHE A 150 11.80 15.44 2.58
N ASP A 151 11.83 14.34 3.32
CA ASP A 151 11.98 14.31 4.78
C ASP A 151 13.43 14.61 5.18
N ARG A 152 13.62 15.61 6.04
CA ARG A 152 14.93 16.02 6.54
C ARG A 152 14.91 16.21 8.05
N GLU A 153 15.59 15.32 8.75
CA GLU A 153 15.85 15.48 10.18
C GLU A 153 16.97 16.50 10.43
N VAL A 154 16.68 17.57 11.17
CA VAL A 154 17.63 18.64 11.50
C VAL A 154 17.87 18.77 13.00
N LYS A 155 19.06 19.23 13.38
CA LYS A 155 19.40 19.63 14.76
C LYS A 155 18.80 21.02 15.04
N ARG A 156 18.47 21.32 16.30
CA ARG A 156 17.71 22.51 16.78
C ARG A 156 18.09 23.90 16.24
N SER A 157 19.26 24.09 15.63
CA SER A 157 19.78 25.38 15.16
C SER A 157 19.37 25.65 13.70
N ALA A 158 19.34 26.93 13.31
CA ALA A 158 18.80 27.48 12.06
C ALA A 158 18.94 26.55 10.84
N PRO A 159 17.88 26.38 10.04
CA PRO A 159 17.88 25.35 9.02
C PRO A 159 18.96 25.66 7.98
N GLU A 160 19.89 24.72 7.82
CA GLU A 160 20.94 24.82 6.80
C GLU A 160 20.30 24.83 5.41
N PRO A 161 20.93 25.46 4.41
CA PRO A 161 20.44 25.38 3.04
C PRO A 161 20.25 23.93 2.62
N VAL A 162 19.06 23.62 2.10
CA VAL A 162 18.68 22.25 1.76
C VAL A 162 19.04 21.95 0.31
N GLU A 163 19.74 20.84 0.09
CA GLU A 163 20.08 20.34 -1.23
C GLU A 163 19.16 19.17 -1.63
N ILE A 164 18.75 19.21 -2.90
CA ILE A 164 17.74 18.32 -3.46
C ILE A 164 18.21 17.85 -4.82
N ALA A 165 18.25 16.53 -5.00
CA ALA A 165 18.47 15.93 -6.30
C ALA A 165 17.14 15.84 -7.06
N TRP A 166 17.08 16.41 -8.26
CA TRP A 166 15.89 16.46 -9.10
C TRP A 166 16.26 16.23 -10.57
N HIS A 167 15.78 15.15 -11.17
CA HIS A 167 16.10 14.75 -12.56
C HIS A 167 17.60 14.82 -12.90
N GLY A 168 18.45 14.29 -12.02
CA GLY A 168 19.90 14.26 -12.21
C GLY A 168 20.62 15.62 -12.02
N ARG A 169 19.91 16.63 -11.50
CA ARG A 169 20.47 17.95 -11.18
C ARG A 169 20.33 18.22 -9.68
N THR A 170 21.22 19.03 -9.13
CA THR A 170 21.14 19.48 -7.75
C THR A 170 20.55 20.88 -7.68
N PHE A 171 19.56 21.05 -6.81
CA PHE A 171 18.93 22.33 -6.50
C PHE A 171 19.12 22.63 -5.02
N ARG A 172 19.23 23.92 -4.70
CA ARG A 172 19.42 24.43 -3.35
C ARG A 172 18.31 25.42 -3.00
N ALA A 173 17.74 25.29 -1.81
CA ALA A 173 16.80 26.25 -1.25
C ALA A 173 17.28 26.73 0.13
N GLU A 174 16.98 27.98 0.45
CA GLU A 174 17.28 28.58 1.75
C GLU A 174 16.00 28.60 2.59
N PRO A 175 15.88 27.71 3.59
CA PRO A 175 14.74 27.72 4.50
C PRO A 175 14.79 28.97 5.40
N PRO A 176 13.67 29.68 5.60
CA PRO A 176 13.63 30.80 6.53
C PRO A 176 13.75 30.30 7.98
N PRO A 177 14.19 31.17 8.91
CA PRO A 177 14.11 30.85 10.33
C PRO A 177 12.65 30.68 10.75
N GLY A 178 12.34 29.63 11.50
CA GLY A 178 10.97 29.35 11.92
C GLY A 178 10.86 28.14 12.84
N PRO A 179 9.67 27.92 13.43
CA PRO A 179 9.41 26.71 14.21
C PRO A 179 9.41 25.48 13.30
N LEU A 180 9.84 24.35 13.87
CA LEU A 180 9.76 23.04 13.23
C LEU A 180 8.50 22.28 13.72
N PRO A 181 7.89 21.42 12.89
CA PRO A 181 8.26 21.12 11.51
C PRO A 181 7.95 22.25 10.53
N LEU A 182 8.83 22.46 9.56
CA LEU A 182 8.74 23.48 8.51
C LEU A 182 8.50 22.80 7.17
N TYR A 183 7.42 23.20 6.49
CA TYR A 183 7.07 22.73 5.15
C TYR A 183 7.53 23.77 4.14
N LEU A 184 8.54 23.42 3.33
CA LEU A 184 9.15 24.30 2.34
C LEU A 184 8.79 23.84 0.93
N ALA A 185 7.74 24.41 0.34
CA ALA A 185 7.37 24.15 -1.04
C ALA A 185 8.36 24.84 -1.99
N LEU A 186 8.81 24.12 -3.02
CA LEU A 186 9.92 24.51 -3.87
C LEU A 186 9.41 25.05 -5.21
N ASP A 187 9.72 26.31 -5.50
CA ASP A 187 9.39 26.94 -6.76
C ASP A 187 10.61 27.01 -7.68
N GLY A 188 10.45 26.66 -8.96
CA GLY A 188 11.48 26.80 -9.99
C GLY A 188 12.32 25.55 -10.27
N LEU A 189 11.83 24.36 -9.88
CA LEU A 189 12.38 23.09 -10.34
C LEU A 189 12.16 22.91 -11.86
N ASP A 190 13.14 22.31 -12.54
CA ASP A 190 13.11 22.06 -13.98
C ASP A 190 13.58 20.63 -14.30
N PRO A 191 12.70 19.74 -14.79
CA PRO A 191 11.28 19.99 -15.12
C PRO A 191 10.41 20.29 -13.89
N ALA A 192 9.24 20.90 -14.05
CA ALA A 192 8.33 21.14 -12.94
C ALA A 192 7.72 19.80 -12.43
N PRO A 193 7.52 19.62 -11.11
CA PRO A 193 6.76 18.49 -10.57
C PRO A 193 5.29 18.53 -11.03
N VAL A 194 4.62 17.37 -11.00
CA VAL A 194 3.18 17.26 -11.33
C VAL A 194 2.34 17.93 -10.25
N GLY A 195 2.57 17.57 -8.97
CA GLY A 195 2.09 18.29 -7.80
C GLY A 195 3.13 19.27 -7.27
N GLU A 196 3.20 19.42 -5.96
CA GLU A 196 4.22 20.21 -5.28
C GLU A 196 5.44 19.36 -4.90
N ALA A 197 6.64 19.96 -4.89
CA ALA A 197 7.81 19.38 -4.25
C ALA A 197 8.07 20.13 -2.94
N ILE A 198 8.00 19.43 -1.81
CA ILE A 198 8.08 20.00 -0.46
C ILE A 198 9.25 19.38 0.29
N VAL A 199 10.14 20.22 0.83
CA VAL A 199 11.07 19.76 1.87
C VAL A 199 10.39 19.90 3.23
N VAL A 200 10.32 18.80 3.98
CA VAL A 200 9.84 18.82 5.36
C VAL A 200 11.03 18.76 6.29
N LEU A 201 11.33 19.88 6.93
CA LEU A 201 12.36 19.97 7.95
C LEU A 201 11.73 19.68 9.30
N ARG A 202 12.18 18.62 9.99
CA ARG A 202 11.68 18.26 11.31
C ARG A 202 12.81 17.87 12.25
N ARG A 203 12.56 17.93 13.55
CA ARG A 203 13.45 17.32 14.54
C ARG A 203 13.09 15.84 14.72
N LYS A 204 14.06 15.05 15.12
CA LYS A 204 13.78 13.72 15.67
C LYS A 204 12.94 13.87 16.94
N ALA A 205 11.80 13.18 17.01
CA ALA A 205 10.88 13.28 18.13
C ALA A 205 11.57 12.83 19.45
N GLY A 206 11.44 13.62 20.50
CA GLY A 206 11.89 13.26 21.85
C GLY A 206 10.72 12.98 22.79
N VAL A 207 10.96 12.33 23.92
CA VAL A 207 9.93 11.90 24.90
C VAL A 207 9.03 13.04 25.39
N LEU A 208 9.54 14.28 25.41
CA LEU A 208 8.80 15.49 25.83
C LEU A 208 7.82 16.02 24.78
N ASP A 209 7.88 15.52 23.54
CA ASP A 209 7.04 15.99 22.44
C ASP A 209 5.64 15.37 22.42
N LEU A 210 5.44 14.28 23.17
CA LEU A 210 4.14 13.63 23.38
C LEU A 210 3.09 14.53 24.07
N PHE A 211 3.52 15.62 24.72
CA PHE A 211 2.65 16.51 25.51
C PHE A 211 2.44 17.90 24.89
N ARG A 212 2.97 18.15 23.68
CA ARG A 212 2.87 19.47 23.04
C ARG A 212 1.68 19.54 22.08
N ARG A 213 0.88 20.61 22.21
CA ARG A 213 -0.12 20.99 21.20
C ARG A 213 0.60 21.25 19.87
N VAL A 214 0.18 20.53 18.84
CA VAL A 214 0.69 20.68 17.48
C VAL A 214 0.03 21.93 16.88
N HIS A 215 0.80 22.99 16.70
CA HIS A 215 0.37 24.08 15.84
C HIS A 215 0.46 23.62 14.38
N PRO A 216 -0.46 24.05 13.50
CA PRO A 216 -0.34 23.75 12.08
C PRO A 216 1.05 24.24 11.61
N PRO A 217 1.81 23.41 10.90
CA PRO A 217 3.18 23.74 10.57
C PRO A 217 3.20 24.91 9.61
N THR A 218 4.25 25.72 9.69
CA THR A 218 4.38 26.88 8.80
C THR A 218 4.69 26.36 7.40
N ALA A 219 3.74 26.51 6.48
CA ALA A 219 3.95 26.24 5.06
C ALA A 219 4.48 27.50 4.38
N ILE A 220 5.68 27.42 3.79
CA ILE A 220 6.36 28.53 3.14
C ILE A 220 6.83 28.08 1.76
N ARG A 221 6.75 28.97 0.78
CA ARG A 221 7.33 28.74 -0.55
C ARG A 221 8.73 29.33 -0.64
N ALA A 222 9.67 28.60 -1.23
CA ALA A 222 11.02 29.08 -1.50
C ALA A 222 11.44 28.79 -2.94
N ARG A 223 12.10 29.77 -3.57
CA ARG A 223 12.67 29.60 -4.90
C ARG A 223 13.97 28.81 -4.82
N VAL A 224 14.08 27.77 -5.64
CA VAL A 224 15.32 27.01 -5.76
C VAL A 224 16.34 27.70 -6.67
N ARG A 225 17.62 27.49 -6.41
CA ARG A 225 18.74 27.84 -7.29
C ARG A 225 19.47 26.56 -7.70
N ARG A 226 20.06 26.53 -8.90
CA ARG A 226 20.95 25.41 -9.27
C ARG A 226 22.17 25.44 -8.35
N GLY A 227 22.48 24.28 -7.76
CA GLY A 227 23.64 24.07 -6.90
C GLY A 227 24.94 23.96 -7.66
#